data_AF-A0A4P6L1A5-F1
#
_entry.id   AF-A0A4P6L1A5-F1
#
_cell.length_a   1.000
_cell.length_b   1.000
_cell.length_c   1.000
_cell.angle_alpha   90.00
_cell.angle_beta   90.00
_cell.angle_gamma   90.00
#
_symmetry.space_group_name_H-M   'P 1'
#
loop_
_entity.id
_entity.type
_entity.pdbx_description
1 polymer ?
#
loop_
_entity_poly.entity_id
_entity_poly.type
_entity_poly.pdbx_seq_one_letter_code
_entity_poly.pdbx_strand_id
1 'polypeptide(L)'
;MKNILAEVEISSAMPLDETAEKLGEVLGGIIFEREETGRFEEVPAFVAKDDKSGVTFVLFGIPDGEICDAYTLECSAETNLSIQGFKNMTSGLLNQIISEKEVNSRGYFDYSDELAQALTGKGIMSLKSSP
;
A
#
# COMPACT_ATOMS: atom_id res chain seq x y z
N MET A 1 -1.95 -4.91 -20.63
CA MET A 1 -2.05 -5.11 -19.17
C MET A 1 -1.02 -4.21 -18.51
N LYS A 2 -1.42 -3.42 -17.51
CA LYS A 2 -0.55 -2.55 -16.73
C LYS A 2 -0.48 -3.07 -15.31
N ASN A 3 0.73 -3.14 -14.77
CA ASN A 3 0.99 -3.59 -13.41
C ASN A 3 1.41 -2.39 -12.58
N ILE A 4 0.65 -2.12 -11.52
CA ILE A 4 0.86 -1.00 -10.62
C ILE A 4 1.38 -1.58 -9.32
N LEU A 5 2.43 -0.95 -8.79
CA LEU A 5 3.06 -1.33 -7.55
C LEU A 5 3.47 -0.07 -6.79
N ALA A 6 3.34 -0.09 -5.48
CA ALA A 6 3.99 0.84 -4.58
C ALA A 6 4.33 0.09 -3.30
N GLU A 7 5.54 0.25 -2.80
CA GLU A 7 6.03 -0.40 -1.60
C GLU A 7 6.73 0.63 -0.73
N VAL A 8 6.25 0.77 0.50
CA VAL A 8 6.75 1.78 1.43
C VAL A 8 6.92 1.21 2.82
N GLU A 9 7.94 1.69 3.51
CA GLU A 9 8.11 1.50 4.94
C GLU A 9 7.25 2.52 5.69
N ILE A 10 6.60 2.07 6.74
CA ILE A 10 5.75 2.85 7.65
C ILE A 10 6.42 2.83 9.01
N SER A 11 7.04 3.94 9.41
CA SER A 11 7.65 4.04 10.73
C SER A 11 6.56 4.22 11.78
N SER A 12 6.40 3.23 12.67
CA SER A 12 5.34 3.23 13.68
C SER A 12 5.80 2.51 14.94
N ALA A 13 5.57 3.14 16.09
CA ALA A 13 5.71 2.50 17.41
C ALA A 13 4.38 1.90 17.90
N MET A 14 3.30 2.07 17.12
CA MET A 14 1.98 1.53 17.45
C MET A 14 1.91 0.06 17.03
N PRO A 15 1.07 -0.76 17.68
CA PRO A 15 0.71 -2.09 17.20
C PRO A 15 0.28 -2.12 15.73
N LEU A 16 0.45 -3.28 15.09
CA LEU A 16 0.17 -3.48 13.66
C LEU A 16 -1.30 -3.20 13.30
N ASP A 17 -2.22 -3.66 14.15
CA ASP A 17 -3.67 -3.46 14.02
C ASP A 17 -4.06 -1.98 14.14
N GLU A 18 -3.54 -1.27 15.14
CA GLU A 18 -3.74 0.19 15.26
C GLU A 18 -3.15 0.95 14.06
N THR A 19 -2.01 0.50 13.54
CA THR A 19 -1.42 1.08 12.32
C THR A 19 -2.29 0.82 11.09
N ALA A 20 -2.88 -0.37 10.97
CA ALA A 20 -3.79 -0.73 9.89
C ALA A 20 -5.08 0.11 9.91
N GLU A 21 -5.67 0.34 11.09
CA GLU A 21 -6.83 1.21 11.25
C GLU A 21 -6.52 2.64 10.81
N LYS A 22 -5.41 3.22 11.29
CA LYS A 22 -4.98 4.56 10.93
C LYS A 22 -4.69 4.71 9.43
N LEU A 23 -4.06 3.71 8.82
CA LEU A 23 -3.85 3.67 7.37
C LEU A 23 -5.18 3.64 6.62
N GLY A 24 -6.13 2.83 7.09
CA GLY A 24 -7.47 2.76 6.53
C GLY A 24 -8.16 4.12 6.44
N GLU A 25 -8.14 4.88 7.54
CA GLU A 25 -8.68 6.24 7.58
C GLU A 25 -7.99 7.17 6.57
N VAL A 26 -6.65 7.19 6.56
CA VAL A 26 -5.85 8.06 5.69
C VAL A 26 -6.02 7.74 4.21
N LEU A 27 -6.18 6.46 3.86
CA LEU A 27 -6.36 6.00 2.48
C LEU A 27 -7.77 6.22 1.94
N GLY A 28 -8.68 6.78 2.73
CA GLY A 28 -10.04 7.11 2.31
C GLY A 28 -11.13 6.24 2.92
N GLY A 29 -10.91 5.74 4.15
CA GLY A 29 -11.84 4.87 4.86
C GLY A 29 -11.81 3.43 4.36
N ILE A 30 -10.65 2.98 3.88
CA ILE A 30 -10.43 1.58 3.50
C ILE A 30 -10.35 0.74 4.78
N ILE A 31 -10.94 -0.46 4.76
CA ILE A 31 -10.91 -1.36 5.92
C ILE A 31 -9.84 -2.43 5.68
N PHE A 32 -8.87 -2.48 6.57
CA PHE A 32 -7.88 -3.54 6.62
C PHE A 32 -8.39 -4.68 7.49
N GLU A 33 -8.40 -5.89 6.94
CA GLU A 33 -8.78 -7.09 7.64
C GLU A 33 -7.54 -7.95 7.90
N ARG A 34 -7.48 -8.60 9.06
CA ARG A 34 -6.40 -9.54 9.36
C ARG A 34 -6.42 -10.69 8.36
N GLU A 35 -5.27 -11.00 7.80
CA GLU A 35 -5.09 -12.18 6.97
C GLU A 35 -4.98 -13.43 7.87
N GLU A 36 -5.88 -14.39 7.70
CA GLU A 36 -5.94 -15.61 8.52
C GLU A 36 -5.80 -16.91 7.70
N THR A 37 -5.66 -16.83 6.37
CA THR A 37 -5.57 -18.02 5.51
C THR A 37 -4.18 -18.65 5.50
N GLY A 38 -3.19 -17.98 6.09
CA GLY A 38 -1.80 -18.43 6.08
C GLY A 38 -1.10 -18.10 4.77
N ARG A 39 -1.61 -17.12 4.00
CA ARG A 39 -0.95 -16.69 2.75
C ARG A 39 0.44 -16.10 3.01
N PHE A 40 0.60 -15.48 4.17
CA PHE A 40 1.84 -14.87 4.62
C PHE A 40 2.31 -15.61 5.88
N GLU A 41 2.85 -16.82 5.71
CA GLU A 41 3.21 -17.70 6.84
C GLU A 41 4.33 -17.13 7.73
N GLU A 42 5.11 -16.17 7.21
CA GLU A 42 6.30 -15.64 7.87
C GLU A 42 6.01 -14.44 8.80
N VAL A 43 4.92 -13.69 8.54
CA VAL A 43 4.58 -12.47 9.29
C VAL A 43 3.07 -12.25 9.38
N PRO A 44 2.55 -11.66 10.48
CA PRO A 44 1.17 -11.21 10.51
C PRO A 44 0.95 -10.16 9.43
N ALA A 45 -0.19 -10.22 8.75
CA ALA A 45 -0.52 -9.28 7.69
C ALA A 45 -1.97 -8.80 7.81
N PHE A 46 -2.19 -7.56 7.37
CA PHE A 46 -3.51 -6.97 7.20
C PHE A 46 -3.71 -6.64 5.72
N VAL A 47 -4.85 -7.01 5.17
CA VAL A 47 -5.17 -6.87 3.74
C VAL A 47 -6.40 -5.99 3.58
N ALA A 48 -6.35 -5.09 2.63
CA ALA A 48 -7.53 -4.37 2.17
C ALA A 48 -7.64 -4.48 0.65
N LYS A 49 -8.86 -4.68 0.14
CA LYS A 49 -9.12 -4.79 -1.30
C LYS A 49 -10.21 -3.82 -1.70
N ASP A 50 -9.95 -3.08 -2.77
CA ASP A 50 -10.98 -2.32 -3.47
C ASP A 50 -11.43 -3.11 -4.71
N ASP A 51 -12.54 -3.83 -4.57
CA ASP A 51 -13.11 -4.65 -5.65
C ASP A 51 -13.49 -3.84 -6.90
N LYS A 52 -13.68 -2.53 -6.77
CA LYS A 52 -13.96 -1.68 -7.94
C LYS A 52 -12.70 -1.49 -8.76
N SER A 53 -11.65 -0.96 -8.14
CA SER A 53 -10.40 -0.64 -8.87
C SER A 53 -9.49 -1.86 -9.08
N GLY A 54 -9.69 -2.95 -8.32
CA GLY A 54 -8.79 -4.10 -8.29
C GLY A 54 -7.51 -3.85 -7.49
N VAL A 55 -7.46 -2.75 -6.71
CA VAL A 55 -6.31 -2.45 -5.85
C VAL A 55 -6.33 -3.34 -4.62
N THR A 56 -5.18 -3.88 -4.28
CA THR A 56 -4.92 -4.57 -3.02
C THR A 56 -3.85 -3.81 -2.24
N PHE A 57 -4.11 -3.58 -0.95
CA PHE A 57 -3.13 -3.16 0.03
C PHE A 57 -2.79 -4.34 0.93
N VAL A 58 -1.52 -4.50 1.25
CA VAL A 58 -1.04 -5.46 2.24
C VAL A 58 -0.09 -4.75 3.19
N LEU A 59 -0.46 -4.69 4.46
CA LEU A 59 0.41 -4.22 5.54
C LEU A 59 1.04 -5.43 6.22
N PHE A 60 2.34 -5.58 6.04
CA PHE A 60 3.14 -6.63 6.65
C PHE A 60 3.66 -6.17 8.01
N GLY A 61 3.36 -6.97 9.02
CA GLY A 61 3.99 -6.87 10.33
C GLY A 61 5.39 -7.46 10.33
N ILE A 62 5.91 -7.63 11.54
CA ILE A 62 7.20 -8.26 11.80
C ILE A 62 7.00 -9.66 12.38
N PRO A 63 7.97 -10.57 12.21
CA PRO A 63 7.89 -11.90 12.80
C PRO A 63 7.66 -11.83 14.31
N ASP A 64 6.89 -12.77 14.85
CA ASP A 64 6.62 -12.86 16.27
C ASP A 64 7.94 -12.96 17.07
N GLY A 65 8.14 -12.02 18.01
CA GLY A 65 9.34 -11.95 18.85
C GLY A 65 10.43 -11.00 18.34
N GLU A 66 10.25 -10.39 17.17
CA GLU A 66 11.08 -9.28 16.72
C GLU A 66 10.50 -7.93 17.14
N ILE A 67 11.37 -6.94 17.32
CA ILE A 67 10.99 -5.55 17.53
C ILE A 67 11.56 -4.77 16.36
N CYS A 68 10.68 -4.19 15.55
CA CYS A 68 11.04 -3.31 14.46
C CYS A 68 10.24 -2.03 14.60
N ASP A 69 10.86 -0.92 14.24
CA ASP A 69 10.25 0.41 14.28
C ASP A 69 9.50 0.73 12.98
N ALA A 70 9.38 -0.24 12.06
CA ALA A 70 8.75 -0.07 10.76
C ALA A 70 7.97 -1.31 10.28
N TYR A 71 6.88 -1.04 9.58
CA TYR A 71 6.07 -2.02 8.84
C TYR A 71 6.18 -1.78 7.34
N THR A 72 5.96 -2.81 6.52
CA THR A 72 5.93 -2.65 5.06
C THR A 72 4.50 -2.57 4.58
N LEU A 73 4.16 -1.53 3.83
CA LEU A 73 2.88 -1.41 3.12
C LEU A 73 3.13 -1.59 1.62
N GLU A 74 2.57 -2.65 1.06
CA GLU A 74 2.49 -2.86 -0.38
C GLU A 74 1.10 -2.45 -0.89
N CYS A 75 1.08 -1.76 -2.03
CA CYS A 75 -0.10 -1.46 -2.81
C CYS A 75 0.11 -2.00 -4.24
N SER A 76 -0.75 -2.89 -4.69
CA SER A 76 -0.66 -3.49 -6.02
C SER A 76 -2.00 -3.52 -6.74
N ALA A 77 -1.95 -3.39 -8.08
CA ALA A 77 -3.12 -3.55 -8.94
C ALA A 77 -2.72 -4.02 -10.34
N GLU A 78 -3.61 -4.78 -10.96
CA GLU A 78 -3.51 -5.16 -12.37
C GLU A 78 -4.70 -4.59 -13.13
N THR A 79 -4.45 -3.89 -14.24
CA THR A 79 -5.53 -3.25 -15.01
C THR A 79 -5.28 -3.25 -16.51
N ASN A 80 -6.36 -3.32 -17.28
CA ASN A 80 -6.34 -3.12 -18.73
C ASN A 80 -6.66 -1.66 -19.13
N LEU A 81 -6.94 -0.79 -18.16
CA LEU A 81 -7.24 0.62 -18.41
C LEU A 81 -5.97 1.42 -18.76
N SER A 82 -6.16 2.62 -19.33
CA SER A 82 -5.13 3.67 -19.32
C SER A 82 -4.82 4.09 -17.88
N ILE A 83 -3.65 4.67 -17.61
CA ILE A 83 -3.35 5.17 -16.25
C ILE A 83 -4.38 6.23 -15.83
N GLN A 84 -4.79 7.09 -16.76
CA GLN A 84 -5.86 8.05 -16.53
C GLN A 84 -7.22 7.37 -16.25
N GLY A 85 -7.55 6.28 -16.96
CA GLY A 85 -8.76 5.51 -16.71
C GLY A 85 -8.75 4.83 -15.34
N PHE A 86 -7.62 4.25 -14.96
CA PHE A 86 -7.42 3.66 -13.64
C PHE A 86 -7.50 4.70 -12.53
N LYS A 87 -6.83 5.85 -12.69
CA LYS A 87 -6.93 6.99 -11.79
C LYS A 87 -8.38 7.38 -11.50
N ASN A 88 -9.20 7.54 -12.55
CA ASN A 88 -10.61 7.91 -12.42
C ASN A 88 -11.47 6.83 -11.72
N MET A 89 -11.00 5.59 -11.66
CA MET A 89 -11.67 4.48 -11.00
C MET A 89 -11.29 4.38 -9.51
N THR A 90 -10.06 4.75 -9.16
CA THR A 90 -9.59 4.84 -7.77
C THR A 90 -10.14 6.06 -7.04
N SER A 91 -10.18 6.00 -5.72
CA SER A 91 -10.61 7.10 -4.86
C SER A 91 -9.54 7.43 -3.80
N GLY A 92 -9.81 8.44 -2.97
CA GLY A 92 -8.95 8.78 -1.84
C GLY A 92 -7.53 9.19 -2.25
N LEU A 93 -6.55 8.66 -1.52
CA LEU A 93 -5.13 8.99 -1.70
C LEU A 93 -4.57 8.46 -3.03
N LEU A 94 -5.04 7.28 -3.50
CA LEU A 94 -4.61 6.70 -4.76
C LEU A 94 -4.90 7.60 -5.96
N ASN A 95 -6.11 8.16 -6.00
CA ASN A 95 -6.49 9.11 -7.05
C ASN A 95 -5.57 10.34 -7.09
N GLN A 96 -4.94 10.70 -5.98
CA GLN A 96 -4.03 11.86 -5.92
C GLN A 96 -2.64 11.54 -6.45
N ILE A 97 -2.14 10.32 -6.20
CA ILE A 97 -0.76 9.92 -6.52
C ILE A 97 -0.60 9.34 -7.94
N ILE A 98 -1.66 8.76 -8.51
CA ILE A 98 -1.59 8.12 -9.82
C ILE A 98 -1.43 9.18 -10.92
N SER A 99 -0.39 9.02 -11.74
CA SER A 99 -0.10 9.86 -12.91
C SER A 99 0.70 9.08 -13.96
N GLU A 100 0.59 9.46 -15.23
CA GLU A 100 1.30 8.75 -16.31
C GLU A 100 2.82 8.88 -16.12
N LYS A 101 3.54 7.76 -16.18
CA LYS A 101 5.00 7.71 -16.10
C LYS A 101 5.57 6.47 -16.77
N GLU A 102 6.90 6.41 -16.88
CA GLU A 102 7.59 5.25 -17.44
C GLU A 102 7.55 4.06 -16.49
N VAL A 103 7.52 2.86 -17.08
CA VAL A 103 7.65 1.61 -16.32
C VAL A 103 9.10 1.44 -15.86
N ASN A 104 9.29 0.88 -14.66
CA ASN A 104 10.62 0.56 -14.16
C ASN A 104 11.22 -0.66 -14.88
N SER A 105 12.46 -1.02 -14.55
CA SER A 105 13.18 -2.17 -15.13
C SER A 105 12.49 -3.53 -14.91
N ARG A 106 11.56 -3.61 -13.95
CA ARG A 106 10.76 -4.80 -13.64
C ARG A 106 9.40 -4.79 -14.36
N GLY A 107 9.08 -3.76 -15.13
CA GLY A 107 7.83 -3.64 -15.89
C GLY A 107 6.64 -3.10 -15.10
N TYR A 108 6.86 -2.47 -13.94
CA TYR A 108 5.81 -1.89 -13.11
C TYR A 108 5.75 -0.36 -13.23
N PHE A 109 4.55 0.20 -13.13
CA PHE A 109 4.36 1.59 -12.75
C PHE A 109 4.55 1.69 -11.23
N ASP A 110 5.77 1.99 -10.81
CA ASP A 110 6.18 2.03 -9.39
C ASP A 110 5.86 3.37 -8.74
N TYR A 111 4.77 3.49 -7.97
CA TYR A 111 4.35 4.71 -7.27
C TYR A 111 4.80 4.79 -5.80
N SER A 112 5.87 4.08 -5.43
CA SER A 112 6.34 4.04 -4.04
C SER A 112 6.70 5.42 -3.50
N ASP A 113 7.37 6.25 -4.30
CA ASP A 113 7.76 7.61 -3.91
C ASP A 113 6.53 8.50 -3.69
N GLU A 114 5.56 8.44 -4.61
CA GLU A 114 4.34 9.23 -4.51
C GLU A 114 3.46 8.79 -3.34
N LEU A 115 3.38 7.47 -3.07
CA LEU A 115 2.67 6.94 -1.93
C LEU A 115 3.32 7.39 -0.61
N ALA A 116 4.65 7.28 -0.48
CA ALA A 116 5.38 7.69 0.73
C ALA A 116 5.20 9.19 1.02
N GLN A 117 5.31 10.03 -0.01
CA GLN A 117 5.11 11.48 0.12
C GLN A 117 3.67 11.81 0.54
N ALA A 118 2.69 11.16 -0.07
CA ALA A 118 1.28 11.40 0.23
C ALA A 118 0.91 10.94 1.65
N LEU A 119 1.41 9.78 2.11
CA LEU A 119 1.24 9.31 3.47
C LEU A 119 1.90 10.25 4.49
N THR A 120 3.12 10.69 4.21
CA THR A 120 3.84 11.67 5.06
C THR A 120 3.06 12.98 5.16
N GLY A 121 2.50 13.46 4.05
CA GLY A 121 1.62 14.63 4.02
C GLY A 121 0.31 14.46 4.81
N LYS A 122 -0.07 13.22 5.14
CA LYS A 122 -1.23 12.86 5.97
C LYS A 122 -0.86 12.50 7.41
N GLY A 123 0.41 12.65 7.80
CA GLY A 123 0.88 12.39 9.17
C GLY A 123 1.23 10.93 9.45
N ILE A 124 1.45 10.12 8.41
CA ILE A 124 2.02 8.77 8.53
C ILE A 124 3.45 8.84 8.00
N MET A 125 4.43 8.69 8.89
CA MET A 125 5.85 8.72 8.53
C MET A 125 6.14 7.53 7.62
N SER A 126 6.52 7.82 6.38
CA SER A 126 6.71 6.79 5.37
C SER A 126 7.88 7.11 4.46
N LEU A 127 8.62 6.07 4.08
CA LEU A 127 9.75 6.13 3.17
C LEU A 127 9.56 5.06 2.10
N LYS A 128 10.08 5.30 0.89
CA LYS A 128 10.13 4.26 -0.14
C LYS A 128 10.97 3.09 0.37
N SER A 129 10.44 1.86 0.28
CA SER A 129 11.21 0.67 0.61
C SER A 129 12.43 0.56 -0.30
N SER A 130 13.58 0.22 0.27
CA SER A 130 14.79 0.01 -0.54
C SER A 130 14.63 -1.26 -1.39
N PRO A 131 14.98 -1.24 -2.70
CA PRO A 131 14.85 -2.38 -3.59
C PRO A 131 15.80 -3.54 -3.27
#